data_AF-A0A852PWK9-F1
#
_entry.id   AF-A0A852PWK9-F1
#
_cell.length_a   1.000
_cell.length_b   1.000
_cell.length_c   1.000
_cell.angle_alpha   90.00
_cell.angle_beta   90.00
_cell.angle_gamma   90.00
#
_symmetry.space_group_name_H-M   'P 1'
#
loop_
_entity.id
_entity.type
_entity.pdbx_description
1 polymer ?
#
loop_
_entity_poly.entity_id
_entity_poly.type
_entity_poly.pdbx_seq_one_letter_code
_entity_poly.pdbx_strand_id
1 'polypeptide(L)'
;MALMPYCFDDETESAAEKWCRVNNVTIEKIRSFEELLSSVRNGKYRVEYYFDNASNEDKELMIKLASNAIFGANQLLTSDQINPYKKSRLRDFTLEGQLKISAFFENLASLRRRMLPPVVTKKEFLLINQSSEE
;
A
#
# COMPACT_ATOMS: atom_id res chain seq x y z
N MET A 1 -41.10 34.29 -1.29
CA MET A 1 -40.12 33.73 -0.34
C MET A 1 -39.72 32.37 -0.87
N ALA A 2 -38.47 32.21 -1.32
CA ALA A 2 -37.98 30.93 -1.82
C ALA A 2 -37.66 30.03 -0.62
N LEU A 3 -38.32 28.87 -0.55
CA LEU A 3 -38.01 27.81 0.40
C LEU A 3 -36.61 27.27 0.07
N MET A 4 -35.65 27.50 0.96
CA MET A 4 -34.34 26.84 0.90
C MET A 4 -34.56 25.32 1.04
N PRO A 5 -34.11 24.49 0.08
CA PRO A 5 -34.22 23.06 0.21
C PRO A 5 -33.30 22.62 1.34
N TYR A 6 -33.91 22.03 2.38
CA TYR A 6 -33.23 21.30 3.43
C TYR A 6 -32.31 20.27 2.78
N CYS A 7 -31.00 20.53 2.82
CA CYS A 7 -30.00 19.52 2.51
C CYS A 7 -30.10 18.46 3.60
N PHE A 8 -30.43 17.22 3.23
CA PHE A 8 -30.22 16.08 4.09
C PHE A 8 -28.75 16.09 4.53
N ASP A 9 -28.52 16.27 5.82
CA ASP A 9 -27.20 16.13 6.42
C ASP A 9 -26.84 14.65 6.34
N ASP A 10 -26.07 14.28 5.31
CA ASP A 10 -25.15 13.15 5.45
C ASP A 10 -24.19 13.55 6.59
N GLU A 11 -24.40 13.02 7.80
CA GLU A 11 -23.60 13.30 9.01
C GLU A 11 -22.11 12.94 8.86
N THR A 12 -21.74 12.38 7.70
CA THR A 12 -20.37 11.95 7.36
C THR A 12 -19.59 12.98 6.55
N GLU A 13 -20.25 14.02 6.00
CA GLU A 13 -19.59 15.06 5.21
C GLU A 13 -19.27 16.31 6.06
N SER A 14 -18.00 16.70 6.07
CA SER A 14 -17.54 17.94 6.71
C SER A 14 -18.07 19.20 6.01
N ALA A 15 -18.13 20.32 6.74
CA ALA A 15 -18.53 21.62 6.18
C ALA A 15 -17.66 22.04 4.97
N ALA A 16 -16.38 21.66 4.97
CA ALA A 16 -15.47 21.90 3.85
C ALA A 16 -15.84 21.07 2.61
N GLU A 17 -16.19 19.79 2.78
CA GLU A 17 -16.65 18.93 1.68
C GLU A 17 -17.95 19.43 1.07
N LYS A 18 -18.90 19.89 1.91
CA LYS A 18 -20.16 20.50 1.46
C LYS A 18 -19.90 21.75 0.60
N TRP A 19 -19.02 22.65 1.05
CA TRP A 19 -18.68 23.85 0.30
C TRP A 19 -18.02 23.54 -1.05
N CYS A 20 -17.04 22.64 -1.07
CA CYS A 20 -16.36 22.25 -2.29
C CYS A 20 -17.30 21.57 -3.30
N ARG A 21 -18.23 20.73 -2.84
CA ARG A 21 -19.27 20.12 -3.69
C ARG A 21 -20.14 21.18 -4.36
N VAL A 22 -20.62 22.16 -3.59
CA VAL A 22 -21.46 23.26 -4.09
C VAL A 22 -20.69 24.13 -5.11
N ASN A 23 -19.38 24.24 -4.97
CA ASN A 23 -18.54 25.08 -5.82
C ASN A 23 -17.77 24.32 -6.93
N ASN A 24 -18.11 23.05 -7.20
CA ASN A 24 -17.43 22.19 -8.17
C ASN A 24 -15.91 22.11 -7.98
N VAL A 25 -15.43 22.22 -6.74
CA VAL A 25 -14.03 22.04 -6.39
C VAL A 25 -13.78 20.55 -6.17
N THR A 26 -12.94 19.95 -7.01
CA THR A 26 -12.52 18.55 -6.86
C THR A 26 -11.68 18.37 -5.59
N ILE A 27 -12.16 17.54 -4.67
CA ILE A 27 -11.42 17.12 -3.47
C ILE A 27 -10.92 15.70 -3.65
N GLU A 28 -9.63 15.48 -3.41
CA GLU A 28 -9.06 14.14 -3.29
C GLU A 28 -9.47 13.52 -1.94
N LYS A 29 -10.07 12.32 -1.96
CA LYS A 29 -10.43 11.59 -0.74
C LYS A 29 -9.20 10.96 -0.10
N ILE A 30 -8.60 11.68 0.84
CA ILE A 30 -7.45 11.24 1.64
C ILE A 30 -7.94 10.35 2.79
N ARG A 31 -7.39 9.15 2.91
CA ARG A 31 -7.79 8.12 3.89
C ARG A 31 -6.82 7.98 5.07
N SER A 32 -5.64 8.62 5.03
CA SER A 32 -4.71 8.67 6.16
C SER A 32 -3.80 9.91 6.14
N PHE A 33 -3.15 10.19 7.28
CA PHE A 33 -2.20 11.30 7.40
C PHE A 33 -0.96 11.13 6.50
N GLU A 34 -0.53 9.89 6.27
CA GLU A 34 0.53 9.58 5.31
C GLU A 34 0.09 9.85 3.87
N GLU A 35 -1.19 9.62 3.53
CA GLU A 35 -1.74 9.96 2.22
C GLU A 35 -1.81 11.48 2.03
N LEU A 36 -2.16 12.25 3.08
CA LEU A 36 -2.04 13.71 3.10
C LEU A 36 -0.59 14.16 2.85
N LEU A 37 0.36 13.62 3.61
CA LEU A 37 1.78 13.93 3.45
C LEU A 37 2.30 13.58 2.05
N SER A 38 1.84 12.48 1.46
CA SER A 38 2.19 12.11 0.10
C SER A 38 1.72 13.14 -0.94
N SER A 39 0.48 13.64 -0.79
CA SER A 39 -0.09 14.66 -1.69
C SER A 39 0.58 16.03 -1.56
N VAL A 40 1.03 16.39 -0.35
CA VAL A 40 1.58 17.71 -0.03
C VAL A 40 3.09 17.80 -0.26
N ARG A 41 3.86 16.74 0.01
CA ARG A 41 5.33 16.84 0.12
C ARG A 41 6.15 16.30 -1.06
N ASN A 42 5.72 15.30 -1.84
CA ASN A 42 6.61 14.70 -2.85
C ASN A 42 5.90 13.85 -3.94
N GLY A 43 5.01 14.46 -4.70
CA GLY A 43 4.66 13.97 -6.05
C GLY A 43 3.54 12.92 -6.10
N LYS A 44 2.55 13.24 -6.95
CA LYS A 44 1.41 12.50 -7.57
C LYS A 44 1.12 11.01 -7.27
N TYR A 45 2.02 10.18 -6.76
CA TYR A 45 1.84 8.73 -6.70
C TYR A 45 2.09 8.16 -5.30
N ARG A 46 0.99 7.81 -4.61
CA ARG A 46 0.98 7.20 -3.27
C ARG A 46 1.98 6.06 -3.11
N VAL A 47 2.07 5.15 -4.09
CA VAL A 47 2.94 3.97 -4.03
C VAL A 47 4.42 4.35 -3.99
N GLU A 48 4.83 5.35 -4.77
CA GLU A 48 6.19 5.88 -4.76
C GLU A 48 6.53 6.46 -3.39
N TYR A 49 5.62 7.25 -2.79
CA TYR A 49 5.83 7.83 -1.47
C TYR A 49 6.04 6.77 -0.39
N TYR A 50 5.17 5.75 -0.29
CA TYR A 50 5.31 4.72 0.74
C TYR A 50 6.56 3.87 0.53
N PHE A 51 6.86 3.52 -0.72
CA PHE A 51 8.07 2.77 -1.03
C PHE A 51 9.31 3.58 -0.67
N ASP A 52 9.42 4.82 -1.14
CA ASP A 52 10.60 5.66 -0.97
C ASP A 52 10.87 6.04 0.48
N ASN A 53 9.81 6.16 1.31
CA ASN A 53 9.94 6.47 2.74
C ASN A 53 10.01 5.22 3.64
N ALA A 54 9.89 4.01 3.10
CA ALA A 54 10.12 2.79 3.88
C ALA A 54 11.58 2.72 4.36
N SER A 55 11.81 2.01 5.48
CA SER A 55 13.15 1.81 6.01
C SER A 55 14.03 1.05 5.00
N ASN A 56 15.34 1.25 5.05
CA ASN A 56 16.26 0.52 4.18
C ASN A 56 16.21 -0.99 4.48
N GLU A 57 15.97 -1.39 5.72
CA GLU A 57 15.82 -2.78 6.14
C GLU A 57 14.59 -3.43 5.49
N ASP A 58 13.45 -2.74 5.50
CA ASP A 58 12.22 -3.23 4.86
C ASP A 58 12.40 -3.35 3.33
N LYS A 59 13.05 -2.37 2.71
CA LYS A 59 13.36 -2.39 1.27
C LYS A 59 14.29 -3.56 0.92
N GLU A 60 15.34 -3.78 1.70
CA GLU A 60 16.26 -4.91 1.48
C GLU A 60 15.57 -6.26 1.67
N LEU A 61 14.76 -6.40 2.71
CA LEU A 61 14.00 -7.62 2.96
C LEU A 61 13.04 -7.89 1.79
N MET A 62 12.30 -6.88 1.34
CA MET A 62 11.41 -6.98 0.20
C MET A 62 12.17 -7.39 -1.06
N ILE A 63 13.29 -6.74 -1.39
CA ILE A 63 14.10 -7.10 -2.57
C ILE A 63 14.59 -8.55 -2.46
N LYS A 64 15.11 -8.97 -1.30
CA LYS A 64 15.57 -10.36 -1.07
C LYS A 64 14.45 -11.37 -1.31
N LEU A 65 13.24 -11.08 -0.83
CA LEU A 65 12.09 -11.95 -1.00
C LEU A 65 11.60 -11.94 -2.46
N ALA A 66 11.46 -10.78 -3.08
CA ALA A 66 11.01 -10.64 -4.47
C ALA A 66 12.00 -11.26 -5.48
N SER A 67 13.29 -11.29 -5.15
CA SER A 67 14.33 -11.96 -5.93
C SER A 67 14.38 -13.49 -5.72
N ASN A 68 13.49 -14.08 -4.93
CA ASN A 68 13.44 -15.52 -4.71
C ASN A 68 12.82 -16.26 -5.93
N ALA A 69 13.37 -17.43 -6.27
CA ALA A 69 12.89 -18.29 -7.36
C ALA A 69 11.42 -18.72 -7.21
N ILE A 70 10.85 -18.69 -6.00
CA ILE A 70 9.42 -18.96 -5.75
C ILE A 70 8.50 -18.04 -6.58
N PHE A 71 8.95 -16.82 -6.91
CA PHE A 71 8.18 -15.87 -7.72
C PHE A 71 8.26 -16.14 -9.23
N GLY A 72 9.06 -17.12 -9.69
CA GLY A 72 9.10 -17.60 -11.07
C GLY A 72 9.31 -16.47 -12.09
N ALA A 73 8.38 -16.33 -13.04
CA ALA A 73 8.43 -15.27 -14.05
C ALA A 73 8.34 -13.84 -13.46
N ASN A 74 7.81 -13.69 -12.25
CA ASN A 74 7.74 -12.42 -11.53
C ASN A 74 8.92 -12.20 -10.57
N GLN A 75 9.95 -13.05 -10.64
CA GLN A 75 11.16 -12.89 -9.85
C GLN A 75 11.86 -11.58 -10.23
N LEU A 76 12.18 -10.77 -9.22
CA LEU A 76 12.93 -9.53 -9.38
C LEU A 76 14.41 -9.85 -9.62
N LEU A 77 14.91 -9.50 -10.80
CA LEU A 77 16.29 -9.73 -11.21
C LEU A 77 17.15 -8.47 -11.03
N THR A 78 18.46 -8.65 -10.97
CA THR A 78 19.40 -7.50 -10.92
C THR A 78 19.28 -6.61 -12.15
N SER A 79 18.92 -7.18 -13.31
CA SER A 79 18.65 -6.43 -14.55
C SER A 79 17.44 -5.51 -14.48
N ASP A 80 16.55 -5.75 -13.51
CA ASP A 80 15.37 -4.92 -13.29
C ASP A 80 15.69 -3.64 -12.50
N GLN A 81 16.95 -3.44 -12.12
CA GLN A 81 17.45 -2.24 -11.45
C GLN A 81 18.18 -1.35 -12.45
N ILE A 82 17.81 -0.06 -12.50
CA ILE A 82 18.49 0.93 -13.34
C ILE A 82 19.90 1.17 -12.83
N ASN A 83 20.08 1.17 -11.51
CA ASN A 83 21.40 1.24 -10.88
C ASN A 83 21.47 0.27 -9.68
N PRO A 84 22.22 -0.84 -9.78
CA PRO A 84 22.31 -1.84 -8.71
C PRO A 84 22.97 -1.34 -7.42
N TYR A 85 23.60 -0.16 -7.45
CA TYR A 85 24.25 0.47 -6.31
C TYR A 85 23.39 1.56 -5.63
N LYS A 86 22.23 1.92 -6.20
CA LYS A 86 21.24 2.82 -5.60
C LYS A 86 19.90 2.10 -5.44
N LYS A 87 19.72 1.43 -4.31
CA LYS A 87 18.50 0.66 -3.98
C LYS A 87 17.51 1.47 -3.15
N SER A 88 17.33 2.75 -3.48
CA SER A 88 16.70 3.70 -2.54
C SER A 88 15.26 4.03 -2.87
N ARG A 89 14.88 4.02 -4.15
CA ARG A 89 13.59 4.54 -4.62
C ARG A 89 12.94 3.63 -5.65
N LEU A 90 11.61 3.70 -5.76
CA LEU A 90 10.85 2.89 -6.72
C LEU A 90 11.23 3.23 -8.18
N ARG A 91 11.55 4.49 -8.43
CA ARG A 91 12.05 4.97 -9.73
C ARG A 91 13.46 4.51 -10.08
N ASP A 92 14.20 3.89 -9.15
CA ASP A 92 15.52 3.31 -9.42
C ASP A 92 15.40 1.91 -10.09
N PHE A 93 14.17 1.43 -10.30
CA PHE A 93 13.85 0.18 -11.01
C PHE A 93 13.33 0.44 -12.42
N THR A 94 13.55 -0.50 -13.33
CA THR A 94 12.94 -0.49 -14.66
C THR A 94 11.42 -0.65 -14.54
N LEU A 95 10.67 -0.37 -15.62
CA LEU A 95 9.24 -0.61 -15.64
C LEU A 95 8.90 -2.08 -15.30
N GLU A 96 9.67 -3.02 -15.85
CA GLU A 96 9.51 -4.44 -15.56
C GLU A 96 9.80 -4.75 -14.08
N GLY A 97 10.83 -4.13 -13.50
CA GLY A 97 11.12 -4.22 -12.07
C GLY A 97 9.98 -3.69 -11.19
N GLN A 98 9.40 -2.56 -11.56
CA GLN A 98 8.26 -1.99 -10.85
C GLN A 98 7.03 -2.92 -10.90
N LEU A 99 6.76 -3.55 -12.05
CA LEU A 99 5.69 -4.54 -12.20
C LEU A 99 5.95 -5.83 -11.40
N LYS A 100 7.20 -6.28 -11.33
CA LYS A 100 7.58 -7.43 -10.50
C LYS A 100 7.44 -7.11 -9.00
N ILE A 101 7.80 -5.89 -8.59
CA ILE A 101 7.57 -5.41 -7.22
C ILE A 101 6.07 -5.34 -6.91
N SER A 102 5.23 -4.87 -7.84
CA SER A 102 3.77 -4.86 -7.62
C SER A 102 3.21 -6.29 -7.49
N ALA A 103 3.62 -7.19 -8.39
CA ALA A 103 3.23 -8.60 -8.34
C ALA A 103 3.68 -9.27 -7.03
N PHE A 104 4.86 -8.92 -6.51
CA PHE A 104 5.32 -9.39 -5.20
C PHE A 104 4.35 -9.00 -4.07
N PHE A 105 3.95 -7.73 -3.99
CA PHE A 105 3.01 -7.27 -2.97
C PHE A 105 1.62 -7.88 -3.11
N GLU A 106 1.14 -8.06 -4.35
CA GLU A 106 -0.12 -8.77 -4.62
C GLU A 106 -0.07 -10.22 -4.15
N ASN A 107 1.03 -10.92 -4.43
CA ASN A 107 1.24 -12.29 -3.99
C ASN A 107 1.32 -12.41 -2.47
N LEU A 108 1.99 -11.49 -1.78
CA LEU A 108 2.01 -11.44 -0.32
C LEU A 108 0.61 -11.21 0.26
N ALA A 109 -0.15 -10.26 -0.31
CA ALA A 109 -1.51 -10.00 0.13
C ALA A 109 -2.43 -11.21 -0.10
N SER A 110 -2.29 -11.89 -1.25
CA SER A 110 -3.01 -13.12 -1.58
C SER A 110 -2.64 -14.27 -0.64
N LEU A 111 -1.34 -14.46 -0.37
CA LEU A 111 -0.86 -15.48 0.57
C LEU A 111 -1.43 -15.25 1.97
N ARG A 112 -1.38 -14.01 2.46
CA ARG A 112 -1.98 -13.64 3.75
C ARG A 112 -3.46 -13.99 3.79
N ARG A 113 -4.24 -13.63 2.75
CA ARG A 113 -5.68 -13.92 2.69
C ARG A 113 -6.00 -15.42 2.67
N ARG A 114 -5.15 -16.24 2.05
CA ARG A 114 -5.35 -17.70 1.98
C ARG A 114 -4.90 -18.44 3.24
N MET A 115 -3.82 -17.99 3.86
CA MET A 115 -3.17 -18.70 4.98
C MET A 115 -3.65 -18.23 6.35
N LEU A 116 -4.08 -16.97 6.47
CA LEU A 116 -4.33 -16.34 7.77
C LEU A 116 -5.69 -15.64 7.81
N PRO A 117 -6.45 -15.83 8.91
CA PRO A 117 -7.57 -14.96 9.24
C PRO A 117 -7.16 -13.47 9.26
N PRO A 118 -8.12 -12.52 9.09
CA PRO A 118 -7.83 -11.09 8.97
C PRO A 118 -7.08 -10.47 10.17
N VAL A 119 -7.12 -11.10 11.34
CA VAL A 119 -6.46 -10.69 12.57
C VAL A 119 -6.03 -11.96 13.29
N VAL A 120 -4.75 -12.31 13.21
CA VAL A 120 -4.21 -13.42 13.99
C VAL A 120 -3.31 -12.85 15.07
N THR A 121 -3.69 -13.06 16.32
CA THR A 121 -2.87 -12.66 17.46
C THR A 121 -1.80 -13.72 17.74
N LYS A 122 -0.68 -13.31 18.35
CA LYS A 122 0.32 -14.27 18.84
C LYS A 122 -0.30 -15.34 19.76
N LYS A 123 -1.34 -14.97 20.53
CA LYS A 123 -2.05 -15.91 21.42
C LYS A 123 -2.78 -17.00 20.64
N GLU A 124 -3.44 -16.68 19.53
CA GLU A 124 -4.10 -17.69 18.69
C GLU A 124 -3.10 -18.67 18.08
N PHE A 125 -1.90 -18.22 17.70
CA PHE A 125 -0.83 -19.11 17.26
C PHE A 125 -0.32 -20.05 18.37
N LEU A 126 -0.48 -19.68 19.65
CA LEU A 126 -0.09 -20.53 20.79
C LEU A 126 -1.16 -21.55 21.17
N LEU A 127 -2.37 -21.43 20.62
CA LEU A 127 -3.49 -22.36 20.83
C LEU A 127 -3.55 -23.46 19.77
N ILE A 128 -2.53 -23.57 18.90
CA ILE A 128 -2.40 -24.68 17.96
C ILE A 128 -2.25 -25.96 18.78
N ASN A 129 -3.13 -26.94 18.53
CA ASN A 129 -3.07 -28.24 19.16
C ASN A 129 -1.67 -28.81 18.99
N GLN A 130 -0.98 -28.99 20.10
CA GLN A 130 0.22 -29.80 20.14
C GLN A 130 -0.29 -31.24 20.11
N SER A 131 -0.38 -31.82 18.91
CA SER A 131 -0.47 -33.27 18.82
C SER A 131 0.82 -33.83 19.41
N SER A 132 0.82 -34.14 20.70
CA SER A 132 1.64 -35.23 21.19
C SER A 132 1.17 -36.47 20.43
N GLU A 133 2.06 -37.01 19.60
CA GLU A 133 1.92 -38.32 18.97
C GLU A 133 1.37 -39.33 19.99
N GLU A 134 0.22 -39.93 19.69
CA GLU A 134 -0.22 -41.21 20.28
C GLU A 134 0.10 -42.33 19.29
#